data_AF-A0A4Q1IQP3-F1
#
_entry.id   AF-A0A4Q1IQP3-F1
#
_cell.length_a   1.000
_cell.length_b   1.000
_cell.length_c   1.000
_cell.angle_alpha   90.00
_cell.angle_beta   90.00
_cell.angle_gamma   90.00
#
_symmetry.space_group_name_H-M   'P 1'
#
loop_
_entity.id
_entity.type
_entity.pdbx_description
1 polymer ?
#
loop_
_entity_poly.entity_id
_entity_poly.type
_entity_poly.pdbx_seq_one_letter_code
_entity_poly.pdbx_strand_id
1 'polypeptide(L)'
;MKLIIAGSRTFTNYQKLKQTCDYILQDKTNIEIVSGAHTKGADFLGEKYAAEKGFQLTKFPADWKRYRKAAGPKRNQQMANYADALIAFWDGKSKGTLNMINLAEQNNLKVIIMDV
;
A
#
# COMPACT_ATOMS: atom_id res chain seq x y z
N MET A 1 12.45 -7.34 1.61
CA MET A 1 11.62 -6.33 2.29
C MET A 1 10.22 -6.38 1.72
N LYS A 2 9.20 -6.49 2.57
CA LYS A 2 7.78 -6.47 2.21
C LYS A 2 7.25 -5.05 2.40
N LEU A 3 6.89 -4.41 1.30
CA LEU A 3 6.49 -3.01 1.26
C LEU A 3 5.03 -2.87 0.86
N ILE A 4 4.22 -2.29 1.74
CA ILE A 4 2.87 -1.87 1.40
C ILE A 4 2.96 -0.59 0.57
N ILE A 5 2.26 -0.57 -0.57
CA ILE A 5 1.94 0.65 -1.30
C ILE A 5 0.42 0.84 -1.23
N ALA A 6 -0.03 1.86 -0.51
CA ALA A 6 -1.44 2.13 -0.30
C ALA A 6 -1.74 3.64 -0.43
N GLY A 7 -3.00 4.00 -0.57
CA GLY A 7 -3.35 5.40 -0.76
C GLY A 7 -4.79 5.63 -1.19
N SER A 8 -5.11 6.90 -1.46
CA SER A 8 -6.46 7.29 -1.85
C SER A 8 -6.89 6.61 -3.15
N ARG A 9 -8.18 6.24 -3.25
CA ARG A 9 -8.74 5.59 -4.45
C ARG A 9 -8.79 6.49 -5.67
N THR A 10 -8.72 7.81 -5.46
CA THR A 10 -8.70 8.85 -6.49
C THR A 10 -7.29 9.21 -6.94
N PHE A 11 -6.25 8.69 -6.27
CA PHE A 11 -4.86 8.94 -6.67
C PHE A 11 -4.54 8.19 -7.97
N THR A 12 -4.19 8.93 -9.03
CA THR A 12 -3.95 8.38 -10.37
C THR A 12 -2.57 8.69 -10.94
N ASN A 13 -1.74 9.48 -10.23
CA ASN A 13 -0.44 9.92 -10.72
C ASN A 13 0.62 8.81 -10.58
N TYR A 14 0.68 7.91 -11.56
CA TYR A 14 1.65 6.82 -11.59
C TYR A 14 3.11 7.32 -11.61
N GLN A 15 3.39 8.42 -12.32
CA GLN A 15 4.75 8.96 -12.42
C GLN A 15 5.28 9.38 -11.05
N LYS A 16 4.46 10.08 -10.24
CA LYS A 16 4.83 10.46 -8.87
C LYS A 16 5.09 9.22 -8.01
N LEU A 17 4.22 8.21 -8.08
CA LEU A 17 4.41 6.95 -7.35
C LEU A 17 5.73 6.27 -7.74
N LYS A 18 5.97 6.12 -9.05
CA LYS A 18 7.17 5.47 -9.56
C LYS A 18 8.43 6.20 -9.12
N GLN A 19 8.48 7.53 -9.26
CA GLN A 19 9.64 8.34 -8.84
C GLN A 19 9.91 8.20 -7.34
N THR A 20 8.86 8.26 -6.51
CA THR A 20 8.98 8.06 -5.07
C THR A 20 9.49 6.67 -4.72
N CYS A 21 8.90 5.62 -5.31
CA CYS A 21 9.33 4.25 -5.05
C CYS A 21 10.76 3.99 -5.55
N ASP A 22 11.12 4.45 -6.74
CA ASP A 22 12.47 4.30 -7.29
C ASP A 22 13.52 4.96 -6.38
N TYR A 23 13.24 6.16 -5.87
CA TYR A 23 14.12 6.83 -4.93
C TYR A 23 14.27 6.07 -3.60
N ILE A 24 13.16 5.62 -3.00
CA ILE A 24 13.17 4.93 -1.69
C ILE A 24 13.81 3.54 -1.80
N LEU A 25 13.66 2.88 -2.95
CA LEU A 25 14.07 1.50 -3.18
C LEU A 25 15.42 1.36 -3.86
N GLN A 26 16.09 2.46 -4.24
CA GLN A 26 17.32 2.45 -5.06
C GLN A 26 18.42 1.52 -4.52
N ASP A 27 18.57 1.42 -3.19
CA ASP A 27 19.59 0.59 -2.53
C ASP A 27 19.01 -0.69 -1.90
N LYS A 28 17.78 -1.07 -2.27
CA LYS A 28 17.08 -2.23 -1.70
C LYS A 28 17.06 -3.39 -2.69
N THR A 29 17.30 -4.58 -2.17
CA THR A 29 17.21 -5.83 -2.92
C THR A 29 16.12 -6.73 -2.32
N ASN A 30 15.67 -7.73 -3.10
CA ASN A 30 14.66 -8.71 -2.69
C ASN A 30 13.36 -8.04 -2.16
N ILE A 31 12.73 -7.25 -3.03
CA ILE A 31 11.53 -6.45 -2.73
C ILE A 31 10.28 -7.25 -3.08
N GLU A 32 9.32 -7.25 -2.16
CA GLU A 32 7.98 -7.75 -2.35
C GLU A 32 6.98 -6.61 -2.10
N ILE A 33 6.14 -6.31 -3.09
CA ILE A 33 5.06 -5.34 -2.94
C ILE A 33 3.85 -6.04 -2.33
N VAL A 34 3.26 -5.40 -1.32
CA VAL A 34 2.06 -5.85 -0.62
C VAL A 34 0.91 -4.92 -1.00
N SER A 35 -0.14 -5.48 -1.62
CA SER A 35 -1.30 -4.73 -2.12
C SER A 35 -2.59 -5.19 -1.47
N GLY A 36 -3.56 -4.29 -1.37
CA GLY A 36 -4.94 -4.60 -1.02
C GLY A 36 -5.82 -5.21 -2.10
N ALA A 37 -5.24 -5.52 -3.26
CA ALA A 37 -5.98 -6.01 -4.42
C ALA A 37 -7.10 -5.05 -4.86
N HIS A 38 -6.86 -3.74 -4.80
CA HIS A 38 -7.82 -2.76 -5.28
C HIS A 38 -7.64 -2.49 -6.78
N THR A 39 -8.74 -2.24 -7.48
CA THR A 39 -8.74 -1.96 -8.92
C THR A 39 -8.48 -0.49 -9.29
N LYS A 40 -8.25 0.39 -8.31
CA LYS A 40 -8.04 1.84 -8.49
C LYS A 40 -7.12 2.39 -7.41
N GLY A 41 -6.62 3.60 -7.60
CA GLY A 41 -5.83 4.30 -6.60
C GLY A 41 -4.40 3.79 -6.50
N ALA A 42 -3.74 4.16 -5.40
CA ALA A 42 -2.35 3.79 -5.14
C ALA A 42 -2.11 2.27 -5.06
N ASP A 43 -3.03 1.46 -4.50
CA ASP A 43 -2.90 0.00 -4.49
C ASP A 43 -2.73 -0.55 -5.92
N PHE A 44 -3.61 -0.16 -6.84
CA PHE A 44 -3.54 -0.58 -8.25
C PHE A 44 -2.26 -0.12 -8.94
N LEU A 45 -1.85 1.13 -8.68
CA LEU A 45 -0.61 1.67 -9.24
C LEU A 45 0.64 0.99 -8.64
N GLY A 46 0.60 0.58 -7.38
CA GLY A 46 1.64 -0.22 -6.73
C GLY A 46 1.77 -1.61 -7.33
N GLU A 47 0.66 -2.27 -7.67
CA GLU A 47 0.68 -3.53 -8.42
C GLU A 47 1.31 -3.36 -9.81
N LYS A 48 0.95 -2.29 -10.52
CA LYS A 48 1.57 -1.95 -11.81
C LYS A 48 3.07 -1.72 -11.67
N TYR A 49 3.49 -0.98 -10.64
CA TYR A 49 4.89 -0.73 -10.34
C TYR A 49 5.66 -2.02 -10.05
N ALA A 50 5.08 -2.92 -9.26
CA ALA A 50 5.66 -4.23 -8.97
C ALA A 50 5.89 -5.03 -10.27
N ALA A 51 4.88 -5.08 -11.14
CA ALA A 51 4.96 -5.77 -12.42
C ALA A 51 6.02 -5.15 -13.35
N GLU A 52 6.09 -3.81 -13.43
CA GLU A 52 7.09 -3.10 -14.25
C GLU A 52 8.53 -3.38 -13.79
N LYS A 53 8.75 -3.47 -12.48
CA LYS A 53 10.09 -3.70 -11.89
C LYS A 53 10.45 -5.18 -11.71
N GLY A 54 9.52 -6.09 -11.99
CA GLY A 54 9.72 -7.53 -11.75
C GLY A 54 9.79 -7.89 -10.27
N PHE A 55 9.17 -7.09 -9.39
CA PHE A 55 9.11 -7.38 -7.95
C PHE A 55 8.07 -8.46 -7.66
N GLN A 56 8.30 -9.21 -6.57
CA GLN A 56 7.27 -10.11 -6.06
C GLN A 56 6.05 -9.31 -5.63
N LEU A 57 4.86 -9.89 -5.77
CA LEU A 57 3.60 -9.23 -5.45
C LEU A 57 2.70 -10.16 -4.64
N THR A 58 2.34 -9.73 -3.44
CA THR A 58 1.35 -10.40 -2.59
C THR A 58 0.12 -9.53 -2.44
N LYS A 59 -1.05 -10.13 -2.64
CA LYS A 59 -2.35 -9.46 -2.64
C LYS A 59 -3.21 -9.91 -1.48
N PHE A 60 -3.76 -8.96 -0.75
CA PHE A 60 -4.72 -9.17 0.33
C PHE A 60 -6.08 -8.58 -0.09
N PRO A 61 -6.94 -9.34 -0.78
CA PRO A 61 -8.28 -8.86 -1.14
C PRO A 61 -9.19 -8.77 0.09
N ALA A 62 -10.03 -7.73 0.15
CA ALA A 62 -11.00 -7.58 1.22
C ALA A 62 -12.21 -8.51 1.01
N ASP A 63 -12.53 -9.33 2.02
CA ASP A 63 -13.70 -10.22 2.01
C ASP A 63 -14.99 -9.48 2.39
N TRP A 64 -15.54 -8.75 1.43
CA TRP A 64 -16.78 -7.98 1.59
C TRP A 64 -18.00 -8.85 1.86
N LYS A 65 -18.04 -10.08 1.32
CA LYS A 65 -19.16 -11.02 1.51
C LYS A 65 -19.27 -11.42 2.97
N ARG A 66 -18.14 -11.72 3.62
CA ARG A 66 -18.12 -12.15 5.02
C ARG A 66 -18.19 -11.00 6.01
N TYR A 67 -17.40 -9.93 5.80
CA TYR A 67 -17.19 -8.91 6.83
C TYR A 67 -17.87 -7.56 6.55
N ARG A 68 -18.53 -7.41 5.39
CA ARG A 68 -19.21 -6.16 4.99
C ARG A 68 -18.28 -4.96 5.19
N LYS A 69 -18.73 -3.91 5.90
CA LYS A 69 -17.94 -2.68 6.15
C LYS A 69 -16.61 -2.92 6.87
N ALA A 70 -16.48 -4.00 7.63
CA ALA A 70 -15.24 -4.34 8.35
C ALA A 70 -14.18 -5.03 7.45
N ALA A 71 -14.54 -5.41 6.22
CA ALA A 71 -13.63 -6.12 5.32
C ALA A 71 -12.36 -5.30 4.99
N GLY A 72 -12.52 -4.00 4.72
CA GLY A 72 -11.41 -3.09 4.44
C GLY A 72 -10.41 -2.99 5.61
N PRO A 73 -10.85 -2.60 6.82
CA PRO A 73 -9.98 -2.53 8.00
C PRO A 73 -9.33 -3.87 8.35
N LYS A 74 -10.07 -5.00 8.27
CA LYS A 74 -9.50 -6.33 8.52
C LYS A 74 -8.39 -6.68 7.53
N ARG A 75 -8.61 -6.40 6.24
CA ARG A 75 -7.59 -6.53 5.20
C ARG A 75 -6.37 -5.67 5.51
N ASN A 76 -6.57 -4.41 5.89
CA ASN A 76 -5.46 -3.51 6.24
C ASN A 76 -4.63 -4.07 7.40
N GLN A 77 -5.29 -4.61 8.43
CA GLN A 77 -4.60 -5.28 9.54
C GLN A 77 -3.77 -6.47 9.06
N GLN A 78 -4.30 -7.30 8.16
CA GLN A 78 -3.56 -8.43 7.61
C GLN A 78 -2.30 -7.98 6.87
N MET A 79 -2.39 -6.91 6.08
CA MET A 79 -1.22 -6.32 5.41
C MET A 79 -0.20 -5.77 6.42
N ALA A 80 -0.66 -5.02 7.43
CA ALA A 80 0.21 -4.46 8.48
C ALA A 80 0.98 -5.55 9.24
N ASN A 81 0.31 -6.65 9.58
CA ASN A 81 0.93 -7.78 10.26
C ASN A 81 1.95 -8.53 9.39
N TYR A 82 1.86 -8.41 8.06
CA TYR A 82 2.69 -9.14 7.12
C TYR A 82 3.93 -8.36 6.66
N ALA A 83 3.82 -7.03 6.58
CA ALA A 83 4.81 -6.19 5.93
C ALA A 83 5.87 -5.59 6.88
N ASP A 84 6.96 -5.09 6.29
CA ASP A 84 8.06 -4.42 7.01
C ASP A 84 7.96 -2.89 6.94
N ALA A 85 7.29 -2.36 5.91
CA ALA A 85 7.21 -0.93 5.62
C ALA A 85 5.93 -0.54 4.86
N LEU A 86 5.59 0.75 4.90
CA LEU A 86 4.48 1.38 4.20
C LEU A 86 4.93 2.67 3.50
N ILE A 87 4.57 2.81 2.21
CA ILE A 87 4.47 4.10 1.53
C ILE A 87 2.98 4.40 1.32
N ALA A 88 2.50 5.48 1.95
CA ALA A 88 1.11 5.92 1.88
C ALA A 88 0.98 7.19 1.03
N PHE A 89 0.29 7.11 -0.11
CA PHE A 89 -0.08 8.27 -0.92
C PHE A 89 -1.43 8.82 -0.42
N TRP A 90 -1.38 9.86 0.41
CA TRP A 90 -2.52 10.34 1.18
C TRP A 90 -2.93 11.77 0.81
N ASP A 91 -4.23 11.97 0.64
CA ASP A 91 -4.87 13.26 0.32
C ASP A 91 -5.30 14.03 1.59
N GLY A 92 -4.86 13.58 2.76
CA GLY A 92 -5.29 14.10 4.06
C GLY A 92 -6.74 13.78 4.46
N LYS A 93 -7.53 13.10 3.60
CA LYS A 93 -8.99 12.91 3.78
C LYS A 93 -9.41 11.44 3.77
N SER A 94 -8.72 10.59 3.03
CA SER A 94 -9.05 9.17 2.88
C SER A 94 -8.96 8.45 4.22
N LYS A 95 -10.13 8.13 4.79
CA LYS A 95 -10.25 7.35 6.04
C LYS A 95 -9.62 5.96 5.92
N GLY A 96 -9.67 5.35 4.74
CA GLY A 96 -9.07 4.04 4.48
C GLY A 96 -7.54 4.08 4.52
N THR A 97 -6.96 5.14 3.96
CA THR A 97 -5.50 5.36 4.00
C THR A 97 -5.04 5.69 5.41
N LEU A 98 -5.76 6.58 6.10
CA LEU A 98 -5.48 6.89 7.51
C LEU A 98 -5.52 5.64 8.40
N ASN A 99 -6.53 4.77 8.19
CA ASN A 99 -6.58 3.49 8.90
C ASN A 99 -5.35 2.62 8.63
N MET A 100 -4.85 2.56 7.38
CA MET A 100 -3.63 1.81 7.05
C MET A 100 -2.38 2.41 7.71
N ILE A 101 -2.25 3.75 7.72
CA ILE A 101 -1.15 4.47 8.38
C ILE A 101 -1.12 4.12 9.87
N ASN A 102 -2.23 4.31 10.59
CA ASN A 102 -2.32 4.03 12.02
C ASN A 102 -1.98 2.56 12.34
N LEU A 103 -2.44 1.62 11.52
CA LEU A 103 -2.14 0.20 11.69
C LEU A 103 -0.65 -0.12 11.45
N ALA A 104 -0.01 0.54 10.48
CA ALA A 104 1.41 0.38 10.23
C ALA A 104 2.25 0.91 11.41
N GLU A 105 1.90 2.07 11.95
CA GLU A 105 2.55 2.63 13.14
C GLU A 105 2.38 1.72 14.37
N GLN A 106 1.17 1.21 14.61
CA GLN A 106 0.89 0.28 15.70
C GLN A 106 1.68 -1.03 15.59
N ASN A 107 2.01 -1.46 14.38
CA ASN A 107 2.83 -2.65 14.11
C ASN A 107 4.33 -2.34 13.98
N ASN A 108 4.77 -1.11 14.27
CA ASN A 108 6.16 -0.66 14.19
C ASN A 108 6.78 -0.79 12.78
N LEU A 109 5.97 -0.63 11.72
CA LEU A 109 6.47 -0.56 10.35
C LEU A 109 7.20 0.77 10.13
N LYS A 110 8.13 0.78 9.17
CA LYS A 110 8.66 2.04 8.63
C LYS A 110 7.59 2.70 7.77
N VAL A 111 7.14 3.90 8.14
CA VAL A 111 6.06 4.61 7.45
C VAL A 111 6.60 5.85 6.74
N ILE A 112 6.27 5.99 5.46
CA ILE A 112 6.50 7.19 4.66
C ILE A 112 5.14 7.66 4.13
N ILE A 113 4.80 8.92 4.36
CA ILE A 113 3.56 9.53 3.88
C ILE A 113 3.91 10.52 2.78
N MET A 114 3.21 10.41 1.65
CA MET A 114 3.34 11.28 0.49
C MET A 114 2.04 12.05 0.29
N ASP A 115 2.11 13.37 0.37
CA ASP A 115 0.96 14.24 0.12
C ASP A 115 0.61 14.27 -1.38
N VAL A 116 -0.66 14.01 -1.69
CA VAL A 116 -1.19 13.89 -3.07
C VAL A 116 -2.55 14.51 -3.28
#